data_AF-A0A496A0Q4-F1
#
_entry.id   AF-A0A496A0Q4-F1
#
_cell.length_a   1.000
_cell.length_b   1.000
_cell.length_c   1.000
_cell.angle_alpha   90.00
_cell.angle_beta   90.00
_cell.angle_gamma   90.00
#
_symmetry.space_group_name_H-M   'P 1'
#
loop_
_entity.id
_entity.type
_entity.pdbx_description
1 polymer ?
#
loop_
_entity_poly.entity_id
_entity_poly.type
_entity_poly.pdbx_seq_one_letter_code
_entity_poly.pdbx_strand_id
1 'polypeptide(L)'
;MIMEIHKYFTLMLLISILLGGSVAEAQQNVAQDAYLILEQKCLTCHGPNGPFTEELIIESAAQLVASGAVVRGVPVQSELFRRLLDEDEAKRMPLGQPQLSAAEIRKIGAWIQAGAPSWDIEHDVSFITTGKMLTTIQNHLET
;
A
#
# COMPACT_ATOMS: atom_id res chain seq x y z
N MET A 1 -26.97 3.02 40.64
CA MET A 1 -26.43 4.05 39.71
C MET A 1 -25.04 3.69 39.18
N ILE A 2 -24.06 3.35 40.03
CA ILE A 2 -22.68 2.95 39.63
C ILE A 2 -22.63 1.67 38.77
N MET A 3 -23.55 0.73 39.01
CA MET A 3 -23.64 -0.57 38.31
C MET A 3 -24.15 -0.46 36.87
N GLU A 4 -25.00 0.54 36.59
CA GLU A 4 -25.53 0.81 35.26
C GLU A 4 -24.45 1.46 34.38
N ILE A 5 -23.64 2.37 34.94
CA ILE A 5 -22.52 3.02 34.25
C ILE A 5 -21.46 1.99 33.82
N HIS A 6 -21.19 0.97 34.64
CA HIS A 6 -20.28 -0.12 34.27
C HIS A 6 -20.82 -0.94 33.10
N LYS A 7 -22.13 -1.25 33.08
CA LYS A 7 -22.77 -1.96 31.95
C LYS A 7 -22.62 -1.21 30.63
N TYR A 8 -22.87 0.10 30.62
CA TYR A 8 -22.72 0.92 29.42
C TYR A 8 -21.25 1.09 29.02
N PHE A 9 -20.33 1.17 29.98
CA PHE A 9 -18.90 1.24 29.73
C PHE A 9 -18.36 -0.05 29.11
N THR A 10 -18.76 -1.21 29.62
CA THR A 10 -18.38 -2.52 29.05
C THR A 10 -18.99 -2.73 27.67
N LEU A 11 -20.23 -2.27 27.44
CA LEU A 11 -20.88 -2.34 26.13
C LEU A 11 -20.20 -1.43 25.10
N MET A 12 -19.80 -0.20 25.47
CA MET A 12 -19.02 0.68 24.58
C MET A 12 -17.63 0.14 24.27
N LEU A 13 -16.96 -0.50 25.24
CA LEU A 13 -15.65 -1.13 25.01
C LEU A 13 -15.75 -2.27 24.00
N LEU A 14 -16.79 -3.11 24.11
CA LEU A 14 -17.03 -4.23 23.18
C LEU A 14 -17.37 -3.75 21.76
N ILE A 15 -18.11 -2.65 21.61
CA ILE A 15 -18.46 -2.07 20.30
C ILE A 15 -17.21 -1.48 19.60
N SER A 16 -16.32 -0.81 20.34
CA SER A 16 -15.09 -0.25 19.78
C SER A 16 -14.12 -1.32 19.25
N ILE A 17 -14.09 -2.51 19.87
CA ILE A 17 -13.23 -3.61 19.43
C ILE A 17 -13.75 -4.25 18.12
N LEU A 18 -15.06 -4.35 17.93
CA LEU A 18 -15.63 -4.91 16.68
C LEU A 18 -15.39 -4.02 15.45
N LEU A 19 -15.24 -2.70 15.61
CA LEU A 19 -15.03 -1.78 14.48
C LEU A 19 -13.56 -1.65 14.03
N GLY A 20 -12.59 -2.08 14.82
CA GLY A 20 -11.17 -1.89 14.52
C GLY A 20 -10.63 -2.78 13.39
N GLY A 21 -11.17 -4.01 13.24
CA GLY A 21 -10.63 -5.00 12.30
C GLY A 21 -10.84 -4.67 10.83
N SER A 22 -12.01 -4.12 10.46
CA SER A 22 -12.35 -3.84 9.06
C SER A 22 -11.53 -2.70 8.43
N VAL A 23 -11.02 -1.78 9.24
CA VAL A 23 -10.27 -0.62 8.75
C VAL A 23 -8.85 -1.01 8.32
N ALA A 24 -8.18 -1.87 9.10
CA ALA A 24 -6.82 -2.30 8.81
C ALA A 24 -6.75 -3.13 7.50
N GLU A 25 -7.68 -4.08 7.32
CA GLU A 25 -7.76 -4.90 6.11
C GLU A 25 -8.07 -4.05 4.86
N ALA A 26 -9.02 -3.12 4.96
CA ALA A 26 -9.32 -2.19 3.87
C ALA A 26 -8.11 -1.32 3.50
N GLN A 27 -7.36 -0.84 4.48
CA GLN A 27 -6.17 -0.01 4.27
C GLN A 27 -5.03 -0.80 3.60
N GLN A 28 -4.83 -2.06 3.97
CA GLN A 28 -3.85 -2.96 3.34
C GLN A 28 -4.20 -3.24 1.87
N ASN A 29 -5.48 -3.51 1.58
CA ASN A 29 -5.92 -3.73 0.20
C ASN A 29 -5.65 -2.50 -0.69
N VAL A 30 -5.92 -1.31 -0.17
CA VAL A 30 -5.64 -0.04 -0.88
C VAL A 30 -4.13 0.16 -1.10
N ALA A 31 -3.29 -0.17 -0.11
CA ALA A 31 -1.83 -0.10 -0.24
C ALA A 31 -1.30 -1.05 -1.32
N GLN A 32 -1.77 -2.30 -1.31
CA GLN A 32 -1.36 -3.33 -2.27
C GLN A 32 -1.80 -2.98 -3.70
N ASP A 33 -3.03 -2.49 -3.86
CA ASP A 33 -3.56 -2.04 -5.15
C ASP A 33 -2.69 -0.95 -5.77
N ALA A 34 -2.25 0.03 -4.96
CA ALA A 34 -1.37 1.08 -5.42
C ALA A 34 0.03 0.55 -5.74
N TYR A 35 0.59 -0.30 -4.88
CA TYR A 35 1.91 -0.88 -5.10
C TYR A 35 2.00 -1.67 -6.40
N LEU A 36 1.00 -2.50 -6.73
CA LEU A 36 0.99 -3.26 -7.98
C LEU A 36 1.06 -2.34 -9.22
N ILE A 37 0.44 -1.16 -9.17
CA ILE A 37 0.53 -0.16 -10.24
C ILE A 37 1.93 0.45 -10.28
N LEU A 38 2.48 0.86 -9.14
CA LEU A 38 3.82 1.42 -9.05
C LEU A 38 4.87 0.42 -9.56
N GLU A 39 4.77 -0.84 -9.15
CA GLU A 39 5.61 -1.95 -9.59
C GLU A 39 5.60 -2.10 -11.11
N GLN A 40 4.41 -2.15 -11.71
CA GLN A 40 4.26 -2.40 -13.15
C GLN A 40 4.56 -1.19 -14.03
N LYS A 41 4.32 0.03 -13.54
CA LYS A 41 4.32 1.25 -14.37
C LYS A 41 5.43 2.23 -14.04
N CYS A 42 6.07 2.11 -12.88
CA CYS A 42 6.99 3.13 -12.37
C CYS A 42 8.37 2.57 -12.01
N LEU A 43 8.46 1.39 -11.39
CA LEU A 43 9.71 0.88 -10.82
C LEU A 43 10.80 0.54 -11.84
N THR A 44 10.46 0.33 -13.11
CA THR A 44 11.48 0.17 -14.16
C THR A 44 12.38 1.41 -14.29
N CYS A 45 11.82 2.60 -14.07
CA CYS A 45 12.54 3.87 -14.19
C CYS A 45 12.94 4.46 -12.83
N HIS A 46 12.05 4.35 -11.84
CA HIS A 46 12.18 4.96 -10.52
C HIS A 46 12.39 3.94 -9.39
N GLY A 47 12.59 2.66 -9.69
CA GLY A 47 12.95 1.65 -8.69
C GLY A 47 14.45 1.71 -8.34
N PRO A 48 14.91 0.86 -7.41
CA PRO A 48 16.30 0.88 -6.92
C PRO A 48 17.39 0.72 -7.98
N ASN A 49 17.07 0.09 -9.10
CA ASN A 49 17.99 -0.14 -10.21
C ASN A 49 17.59 0.67 -11.47
N GLY A 50 16.68 1.63 -11.33
CA GLY A 50 16.18 2.43 -12.43
C GLY A 50 17.13 3.58 -12.80
N PRO A 51 17.05 4.10 -14.04
CA PRO A 51 17.88 5.24 -14.49
C PRO A 51 17.58 6.59 -13.81
N PHE A 52 16.48 6.74 -13.07
CA PHE A 52 16.04 8.03 -12.49
C PHE A 52 16.02 8.03 -10.95
N THR A 53 16.94 7.29 -10.32
CA THR A 53 17.07 7.21 -8.86
C THR A 53 17.51 8.52 -8.23
N GLU A 54 18.22 9.38 -8.97
CA GLU A 54 18.71 10.67 -8.49
C GLU A 54 17.59 11.72 -8.37
N GLU A 55 16.52 11.60 -9.16
CA GLU A 55 15.35 12.48 -9.09
C GLU A 55 14.30 11.97 -8.10
N LEU A 56 13.88 10.71 -8.26
CA LEU A 56 12.93 10.06 -7.38
C LEU A 56 13.14 8.55 -7.42
N ILE A 57 13.42 8.00 -6.25
CA ILE A 57 13.40 6.57 -6.02
C ILE A 57 12.11 6.18 -5.28
N ILE A 58 11.49 5.08 -5.71
CA ILE A 58 10.28 4.50 -5.13
C ILE A 58 10.69 3.19 -4.44
N GLU A 59 11.05 3.26 -3.17
CA GLU A 59 11.37 2.07 -2.36
C GLU A 59 10.28 1.76 -1.33
N SER A 60 9.71 2.79 -0.71
CA SER A 60 8.67 2.65 0.31
C SER A 60 7.69 3.81 0.31
N ALA A 61 6.48 3.56 0.82
CA ALA A 61 5.46 4.58 1.03
C ALA A 61 6.00 5.71 1.92
N ALA A 62 6.76 5.35 2.96
CA ALA A 62 7.35 6.29 3.90
C ALA A 62 8.36 7.23 3.22
N GLN A 63 9.21 6.71 2.33
CA GLN A 63 10.18 7.51 1.57
C GLN A 63 9.49 8.47 0.59
N LEU A 64 8.42 8.03 -0.09
CA LEU A 64 7.64 8.91 -0.97
C LEU A 64 7.03 10.09 -0.21
N VAL A 65 6.61 9.86 1.04
CA VAL A 65 6.13 10.96 1.88
C VAL A 65 7.29 11.84 2.37
N ALA A 66 8.40 11.23 2.80
CA ALA A 66 9.56 11.97 3.32
C ALA A 66 10.19 12.89 2.26
N SER A 67 10.21 12.47 1.00
CA SER A 67 10.68 13.27 -0.13
C SER A 67 9.72 14.40 -0.55
N GLY A 68 8.47 14.38 -0.06
CA GLY A 68 7.42 15.32 -0.47
C GLY A 68 6.75 14.96 -1.80
N ALA A 69 7.14 13.87 -2.45
CA ALA A 69 6.46 13.37 -3.65
C ALA A 69 4.99 13.01 -3.37
N VAL A 70 4.70 12.59 -2.14
CA VAL A 70 3.36 12.29 -1.64
C VAL A 70 3.02 13.12 -0.41
N VAL A 71 1.91 13.84 -0.46
CA VAL A 71 1.30 14.56 0.66
C VAL A 71 0.15 13.72 1.20
N ARG A 72 0.31 13.19 2.42
CA ARG A 72 -0.68 12.31 3.06
C ARG A 72 -2.06 12.95 3.08
N GLY A 73 -3.06 12.20 2.61
CA GLY A 73 -4.45 12.63 2.63
C GLY A 73 -4.82 13.69 1.59
N VAL A 74 -3.87 14.17 0.78
CA VAL A 74 -4.13 15.24 -0.20
C VAL A 74 -3.51 14.91 -1.56
N PRO A 75 -4.20 14.09 -2.40
CA PRO A 75 -3.69 13.68 -3.70
C PRO A 75 -3.30 14.86 -4.59
N VAL A 76 -4.13 15.90 -4.66
CA VAL A 76 -3.90 17.06 -5.53
C VAL A 76 -2.68 17.91 -5.15
N GLN A 77 -2.18 17.79 -3.92
CA GLN A 77 -0.94 18.45 -3.48
C GLN A 77 0.30 17.54 -3.65
N SER A 78 0.09 16.28 -4.02
CA SER A 78 1.17 15.32 -4.22
C SER A 78 1.73 15.45 -5.63
N GLU A 79 3.02 15.72 -5.75
CA GLU A 79 3.70 15.81 -7.04
C GLU A 79 3.55 14.52 -7.84
N LEU A 80 3.63 13.36 -7.19
CA LEU A 80 3.39 12.06 -7.81
C LEU A 80 2.05 12.03 -8.55
N PHE A 81 0.97 12.46 -7.89
CA PHE A 81 -0.37 12.44 -8.47
C PHE A 81 -0.52 13.47 -9.59
N ARG A 82 0.05 14.67 -9.41
CA ARG A 82 0.02 15.73 -10.43
C ARG A 82 0.69 15.28 -11.73
N ARG A 83 1.81 14.56 -11.65
CA ARG A 83 2.52 14.01 -12.82
C ARG A 83 1.71 12.97 -13.59
N LEU A 84 0.79 12.25 -12.95
CA LEU A 84 -0.09 11.28 -13.64
C LEU A 84 -1.18 11.98 -14.46
N LEU A 85 -1.52 13.21 -14.10
CA LEU A 85 -2.59 14.01 -14.69
C LEU A 85 -2.07 15.06 -15.68
N ASP A 86 -0.76 15.18 -15.87
CA ASP A 86 -0.17 16.20 -16.74
C ASP A 86 -0.60 15.98 -18.21
N GLU A 87 -1.10 17.02 -18.86
CA GLU A 87 -1.54 16.94 -20.26
C GLU A 87 -0.34 16.91 -21.22
N ASP A 88 0.80 17.46 -20.81
CA ASP A 88 2.02 17.47 -21.59
C ASP A 88 2.71 16.10 -21.48
N GLU A 89 2.72 15.34 -22.58
CA GLU A 89 3.29 13.98 -22.64
C GLU A 89 4.79 13.96 -22.30
N ALA A 90 5.50 15.08 -22.50
CA ALA A 90 6.91 15.20 -22.17
C ALA A 90 7.16 15.37 -20.65
N LYS A 91 6.10 15.64 -19.88
CA LYS A 91 6.15 15.82 -18.43
C LYS A 91 5.33 14.79 -17.66
N ARG A 92 4.34 14.19 -18.31
CA ARG A 92 3.44 13.17 -17.76
C ARG A 92 4.20 11.89 -17.43
N MET A 93 3.84 11.29 -16.30
CA MET A 93 4.30 9.95 -15.95
C MET A 93 3.25 8.89 -16.27
N PRO A 94 3.66 7.71 -16.77
CA PRO A 94 5.05 7.31 -17.02
C PRO A 94 5.56 7.90 -18.36
N LEU A 95 6.80 8.41 -18.35
CA LEU A 95 7.34 9.14 -19.49
C LEU A 95 7.53 8.24 -20.72
N GLY A 96 7.03 8.68 -21.89
CA GLY A 96 7.14 7.91 -23.13
C GLY A 96 6.37 6.59 -23.15
N GLN A 97 5.48 6.38 -22.18
CA GLN A 97 4.61 5.20 -22.06
C GLN A 97 3.14 5.62 -22.14
N PRO A 98 2.23 4.67 -22.42
CA PRO A 98 0.81 4.93 -22.35
C PRO A 98 0.41 5.48 -20.97
N GLN A 99 -0.50 6.46 -20.99
CA GLN A 99 -1.09 6.99 -19.76
C GLN A 99 -1.78 5.88 -18.97
N LEU A 100 -1.72 5.97 -17.64
CA LEU A 100 -2.52 5.12 -16.77
C LEU A 100 -4.01 5.27 -17.10
N SER A 101 -4.75 4.17 -16.99
CA SER A 101 -6.20 4.23 -17.06
C SER A 101 -6.76 5.09 -15.93
N ALA A 102 -7.95 5.65 -16.14
CA ALA A 102 -8.66 6.38 -15.09
C ALA A 102 -8.88 5.55 -13.81
N ALA A 103 -8.97 4.22 -13.94
CA ALA A 103 -9.09 3.32 -12.79
C ALA A 103 -7.78 3.22 -11.99
N GLU A 104 -6.65 3.08 -12.67
CA GLU A 104 -5.33 3.05 -12.02
C GLU A 104 -5.02 4.40 -11.34
N ILE A 105 -5.29 5.52 -12.01
CA ILE A 105 -5.13 6.86 -11.40
C ILE A 105 -5.99 6.98 -10.14
N ARG A 106 -7.26 6.53 -10.18
CA ARG A 106 -8.12 6.54 -8.98
C ARG A 106 -7.57 5.70 -7.84
N LYS A 107 -6.97 4.53 -8.12
CA LYS A 107 -6.35 3.69 -7.09
C LYS A 107 -5.17 4.40 -6.42
N ILE A 108 -4.29 5.02 -7.20
CA ILE A 108 -3.17 5.83 -6.65
C ILE A 108 -3.72 7.00 -5.81
N GLY A 109 -4.73 7.71 -6.31
CA GLY A 109 -5.37 8.80 -5.58
C GLY A 109 -6.00 8.33 -4.27
N ALA A 110 -6.71 7.21 -4.27
CA ALA A 110 -7.31 6.62 -3.07
C ALA A 110 -6.25 6.21 -2.04
N TRP A 111 -5.12 5.66 -2.48
CA TRP A 111 -4.01 5.33 -1.60
C TRP A 111 -3.38 6.56 -0.95
N ILE A 112 -3.14 7.63 -1.71
CA ILE A 112 -2.66 8.89 -1.13
C ILE A 112 -3.69 9.47 -0.15
N GLN A 113 -4.97 9.45 -0.53
CA GLN A 113 -6.08 9.93 0.30
C GLN A 113 -6.21 9.16 1.62
N ALA A 114 -5.92 7.86 1.61
CA ALA A 114 -5.87 7.01 2.80
C ALA A 114 -4.62 7.24 3.68
N GLY A 115 -3.79 8.23 3.36
CA GLY A 115 -2.60 8.58 4.13
C GLY A 115 -1.33 7.85 3.68
N ALA A 116 -1.35 7.29 2.46
CA ALA A 116 -0.24 6.51 1.89
C ALA A 116 0.22 5.40 2.84
N PRO A 117 -0.69 4.47 3.23
CA PRO A 117 -0.33 3.34 4.06
C PRO A 117 0.79 2.51 3.44
N SER A 118 1.61 1.88 4.29
CA SER A 118 2.66 0.99 3.81
C SER A 118 2.05 -0.20 3.07
N TRP A 119 2.68 -0.56 1.94
CA TRP A 119 2.41 -1.79 1.20
C TRP A 119 3.28 -2.95 1.69
N ASP A 120 4.20 -2.71 2.63
CA ASP A 120 4.96 -3.77 3.28
C ASP A 120 4.01 -4.60 4.14
N ILE A 121 3.82 -5.86 3.76
CA ILE A 121 3.19 -6.84 4.63
C ILE A 121 4.28 -7.28 5.60
N GLU A 122 4.06 -7.09 6.90
CA GLU A 122 4.86 -7.78 7.90
C GLU A 122 4.58 -9.26 7.74
N HIS A 123 5.43 -9.92 6.95
CA HIS A 123 5.36 -11.35 6.72
C HIS A 123 5.78 -12.03 8.02
N ASP A 124 4.81 -12.41 8.85
CA ASP A 124 4.99 -13.45 9.87
C ASP A 124 5.16 -14.80 9.17
N VAL A 125 6.24 -14.95 8.39
CA VAL A 125 6.70 -16.26 7.95
C VAL A 125 7.35 -16.92 9.15
N SER A 126 6.56 -17.65 9.93
CA SER A 126 7.12 -18.66 10.83
C SER A 126 8.06 -19.53 9.99
N PHE A 127 9.37 -19.45 10.22
CA PHE A 127 10.37 -20.17 9.43
C PHE A 127 9.99 -21.66 9.35
N ILE A 128 9.63 -22.13 8.14
CA ILE A 128 9.35 -23.55 7.94
C ILE A 128 10.66 -24.29 8.10
N THR A 129 10.77 -25.07 9.17
CA THR A 129 11.96 -25.88 9.39
C THR A 129 12.13 -26.88 8.25
N THR A 130 13.38 -27.24 7.96
CA THR A 130 13.71 -28.25 6.93
C THR A 130 12.95 -29.56 7.15
N GLY A 131 12.72 -29.94 8.42
CA GLY A 131 11.91 -31.10 8.76
C GLY A 131 10.46 -30.97 8.28
N LYS A 132 9.81 -29.83 8.54
CA LYS A 132 8.42 -29.57 8.10
C LYS A 132 8.32 -29.51 6.56
N MET A 133 9.32 -28.95 5.89
CA MET A 133 9.41 -28.97 4.42
C MET A 133 9.53 -30.41 3.89
N LEU A 134 10.46 -31.20 4.44
CA LEU A 134 10.70 -32.58 4.00
C LEU A 134 9.47 -33.47 4.23
N THR A 135 8.83 -33.38 5.39
CA THR A 135 7.61 -34.16 5.69
C THR A 135 6.45 -33.77 4.78
N THR A 136 6.33 -32.49 4.40
CA THR A 136 5.29 -32.05 3.46
C THR A 136 5.50 -32.64 2.08
N ILE A 137 6.75 -32.69 1.60
CA ILE A 137 7.10 -33.31 0.32
C ILE A 137 6.82 -34.81 0.36
N GLN A 138 7.27 -35.49 1.43
CA GLN A 138 7.06 -36.92 1.64
C GLN A 138 5.57 -37.29 1.55
N ASN A 139 4.72 -36.58 2.29
CA ASN A 139 3.28 -36.83 2.30
C ASN A 139 2.60 -36.62 0.94
N HIS A 140 3.14 -35.73 0.09
CA HIS A 140 2.61 -35.47 -1.25
C HIS A 140 3.00 -36.54 -2.27
N LEU A 141 4.09 -37.26 -2.02
CA LEU A 141 4.57 -38.36 -2.86
C LEU A 141 3.95 -39.71 -2.48
N GLU A 142 3.41 -39.80 -1.26
CA GLU A 142 2.76 -41.01 -0.73
C GLU A 142 1.23 -41.04 -0.98
N THR A 143 0.68 -39.99 -1.60
CA THR A 143 -0.69 -39.90 -2.13
C THR A 143 -0.74 -40.13 -3.64
#